data_AF-A0A6V8MFG4-F1
#
_entry.id   AF-A0A6V8MFG4-F1
#
_cell.length_a   1.000
_cell.length_b   1.000
_cell.length_c   1.000
_cell.angle_alpha   90.00
_cell.angle_beta   90.00
_cell.angle_gamma   90.00
#
_symmetry.space_group_name_H-M   'P 1'
#
loop_
_entity.id
_entity.type
_entity.pdbx_description
1 polymer ?
#
loop_
_entity_poly.entity_id
_entity_poly.type
_entity_poly.pdbx_seq_one_letter_code
_entity_poly.pdbx_strand_id
1 'polypeptide(L)'
;MEKIKSIAVNAAFIALVSIALIWGNTLYRQHVQFQKGERAMAAGDFVGALAGWEAAIHLYTPFSSVVEQSAQRLWELGEFSAQRGDFPRALIAYRSLRSSFYAVNGLYQPGEEWIKKCDARIAQLLKQGAPAGGR
;
A
#
# COMPACT_ATOMS: atom_id res chain seq x y z
N MET A 1 -15.25 33.20 -32.51
CA MET A 1 -14.29 32.10 -32.23
C MET A 1 -13.31 32.43 -31.09
N GLU A 2 -12.77 33.65 -30.98
CA GLU A 2 -11.79 33.99 -29.92
C GLU A 2 -12.31 33.85 -28.48
N LYS A 3 -13.56 34.23 -28.21
CA LYS A 3 -14.19 34.03 -26.90
C LYS A 3 -14.27 32.55 -26.50
N ILE A 4 -14.60 31.68 -27.46
CA ILE A 4 -14.68 30.22 -27.24
C ILE A 4 -13.29 29.66 -26.93
N LYS A 5 -12.26 30.09 -27.69
CA LYS A 5 -10.86 29.70 -27.42
C LYS A 5 -10.41 30.14 -26.03
N SER A 6 -10.71 31.36 -25.62
CA SER A 6 -10.32 31.89 -24.30
C SER A 6 -11.00 31.13 -23.15
N ILE A 7 -12.30 30.80 -23.29
CA ILE A 7 -13.02 29.99 -22.31
C ILE A 7 -12.41 28.59 -22.22
N ALA A 8 -12.09 27.96 -23.36
CA ALA A 8 -11.48 26.64 -23.38
C ALA A 8 -10.10 26.62 -22.70
N VAL A 9 -9.26 27.64 -22.94
CA VAL A 9 -7.95 27.77 -22.28
C VAL A 9 -8.12 27.95 -20.77
N ASN A 10 -9.02 28.83 -20.32
CA ASN A 10 -9.26 29.05 -18.89
C ASN A 10 -9.80 27.78 -18.21
N ALA A 11 -10.72 27.07 -18.86
CA ALA A 11 -11.25 25.81 -18.36
C ALA A 11 -10.16 24.74 -18.25
N ALA A 12 -9.31 24.60 -19.26
CA ALA A 12 -8.17 23.67 -19.23
C ALA A 12 -7.19 24.04 -18.11
N PHE A 13 -6.89 25.32 -17.92
CA PHE A 13 -6.03 25.79 -16.85
C PHE A 13 -6.61 25.46 -15.46
N ILE A 14 -7.90 25.76 -15.24
CA ILE A 14 -8.58 25.44 -13.98
C ILE A 14 -8.58 23.93 -13.73
N ALA A 15 -8.82 23.11 -14.76
CA ALA A 15 -8.77 21.66 -14.64
C ALA A 15 -7.37 21.17 -14.24
N LEU A 16 -6.31 21.68 -14.87
CA LEU A 16 -4.93 21.33 -14.54
C LEU A 16 -4.55 21.72 -13.11
N VAL A 17 -4.91 22.94 -12.68
CA VAL A 17 -4.69 23.38 -11.30
C VAL A 17 -5.45 22.50 -10.32
N SER A 18 -6.71 22.14 -10.64
CA SER A 18 -7.53 21.28 -9.77
C SER A 18 -6.91 19.89 -9.64
N ILE A 19 -6.43 19.30 -10.74
CA ILE A 19 -5.73 18.01 -10.73
C ILE A 19 -4.47 18.10 -9.87
N ALA A 20 -3.67 19.16 -10.03
CA ALA A 20 -2.45 19.36 -9.24
C ALA A 20 -2.74 19.49 -7.74
N LEU A 21 -3.79 20.21 -7.36
CA LEU A 21 -4.21 20.34 -5.97
C LEU A 21 -4.70 19.02 -5.37
N ILE A 22 -5.51 18.26 -6.11
CA ILE A 22 -6.00 16.94 -5.68
C ILE A 22 -4.81 15.97 -5.52
N TRP A 23 -3.90 15.95 -6.51
CA TRP A 23 -2.70 15.11 -6.46
C TRP A 23 -1.81 15.47 -5.26
N GLY A 24 -1.51 16.76 -5.06
CA GLY A 24 -0.69 17.22 -3.94
C GLY A 24 -1.31 16.92 -2.56
N ASN A 25 -2.61 17.14 -2.40
CA ASN A 25 -3.33 16.79 -1.17
C ASN A 25 -3.31 15.27 -0.92
N THR A 26 -3.48 14.45 -1.96
CA THR A 26 -3.46 12.99 -1.84
C THR A 26 -2.07 12.50 -1.44
N LEU A 27 -1.01 13.04 -2.07
CA LEU A 27 0.38 12.76 -1.72
C LEU A 27 0.72 13.13 -0.28
N TYR A 28 0.24 14.29 0.19
CA TYR A 28 0.40 14.72 1.57
C TYR A 28 -0.28 13.75 2.55
N ARG A 29 -1.55 13.41 2.30
CA ARG A 29 -2.29 12.45 3.14
C ARG A 29 -1.62 11.07 3.15
N GLN A 30 -1.09 10.63 2.02
CA GLN A 30 -0.34 9.39 1.91
C GLN A 30 0.89 9.38 2.82
N HIS A 31 1.71 10.44 2.79
CA HIS A 31 2.85 10.58 3.69
C HIS A 31 2.44 10.58 5.16
N VAL A 32 1.34 11.24 5.51
CA VAL A 32 0.81 11.25 6.88
C VAL A 32 0.45 9.84 7.34
N GLN A 33 -0.20 9.03 6.49
CA GLN A 33 -0.54 7.64 6.85
C GLN A 33 0.70 6.76 6.98
N PHE A 34 1.67 6.92 6.08
CA PHE A 34 2.96 6.22 6.19
C PHE A 34 3.66 6.55 7.52
N GLN A 35 3.74 7.83 7.89
CA GLN A 35 4.33 8.23 9.16
C GLN A 35 3.57 7.71 10.38
N LYS A 36 2.24 7.57 10.30
CA LYS A 36 1.47 6.90 11.36
C LYS A 36 1.87 5.44 11.48
N GLY A 37 2.07 4.74 10.37
CA GLY A 37 2.59 3.37 10.34
C GLY A 37 3.97 3.28 11.00
N GLU A 38 4.92 4.13 10.61
CA GLU A 38 6.27 4.17 11.20
C GLU A 38 6.23 4.44 12.72
N ARG A 39 5.39 5.37 13.17
CA ARG A 39 5.24 5.69 14.61
C ARG A 39 4.61 4.53 15.39
N ALA A 40 3.59 3.88 14.84
CA ALA A 40 2.98 2.71 15.45
C ALA A 40 3.97 1.55 15.54
N MET A 41 4.77 1.32 14.50
CA MET A 41 5.84 0.33 14.52
C MET A 41 6.89 0.64 15.59
N ALA A 42 7.32 1.90 15.71
CA ALA A 42 8.25 2.32 16.76
C ALA A 42 7.68 2.13 18.18
N ALA A 43 6.35 2.20 18.33
CA ALA A 43 5.66 1.94 19.59
C ALA A 43 5.37 0.45 19.84
N GLY A 44 5.71 -0.45 18.90
CA GLY A 44 5.39 -1.88 18.97
C GLY A 44 3.93 -2.21 18.68
N ASP A 45 3.14 -1.26 18.18
CA ASP A 45 1.76 -1.46 17.77
C ASP A 45 1.70 -2.06 16.36
N PHE A 46 1.66 -3.39 16.31
CA PHE A 46 1.58 -4.16 15.07
C PHE A 46 0.37 -3.78 14.21
N VAL A 47 -0.81 -3.63 14.83
CA VAL A 47 -2.06 -3.37 14.09
C VAL A 47 -2.07 -1.94 13.56
N GLY A 48 -1.63 -0.98 14.38
CA GLY A 48 -1.48 0.41 13.95
C GLY A 48 -0.46 0.56 12.81
N ALA A 49 0.65 -0.18 12.86
CA ALA A 49 1.66 -0.18 11.81
C ALA A 49 1.08 -0.68 10.48
N LEU A 50 0.40 -1.84 10.52
CA LEU A 50 -0.29 -2.44 9.39
C LEU A 50 -1.27 -1.45 8.75
N ALA A 51 -2.19 -0.90 9.55
CA ALA A 51 -3.22 0.01 9.07
C ALA A 51 -2.65 1.30 8.45
N GLY A 52 -1.57 1.85 9.03
CA GLY A 52 -0.92 3.05 8.51
C GLY A 52 -0.29 2.84 7.13
N TRP A 53 0.44 1.73 6.95
CA TRP A 53 1.09 1.41 5.67
C TRP A 53 0.07 0.94 4.62
N GLU A 54 -0.95 0.15 4.98
CA GLU A 54 -2.07 -0.19 4.08
C GLU A 54 -2.76 1.07 3.55
N ALA A 55 -3.12 1.99 4.45
CA ALA A 55 -3.78 3.24 4.08
C ALA A 55 -2.90 4.10 3.14
N ALA A 56 -1.58 4.07 3.32
CA ALA A 56 -0.66 4.74 2.42
C ALA A 56 -0.64 4.09 1.02
N ILE A 57 -0.71 2.76 0.90
CA ILE A 57 -0.82 2.08 -0.40
C ILE A 57 -2.19 2.38 -1.05
N HIS A 58 -3.28 2.35 -0.27
CA HIS A 58 -4.63 2.66 -0.76
C HIS A 58 -4.76 4.08 -1.32
N LEU A 59 -3.98 5.03 -0.80
CA LEU A 59 -3.83 6.38 -1.35
C LEU A 59 -2.87 6.38 -2.55
N TYR A 60 -3.05 5.43 -3.47
CA TYR A 60 -2.16 5.24 -4.61
C TYR A 60 -2.04 6.54 -5.41
N THR A 61 -0.82 7.06 -5.45
CA THR A 61 -0.48 8.31 -6.12
C THR A 61 0.65 8.01 -7.10
N PRO A 62 0.43 8.16 -8.41
CA PRO A 62 1.48 7.92 -9.41
C PRO A 62 2.75 8.69 -9.07
N PHE A 63 3.90 8.04 -9.28
CA PHE A 63 5.25 8.56 -9.00
C PHE A 63 5.58 8.79 -7.52
N SER A 64 4.70 8.42 -6.59
CA SER A 64 5.02 8.45 -5.17
C SER A 64 5.92 7.28 -4.78
N SER A 65 7.06 7.57 -4.15
CA SER A 65 7.93 6.56 -3.54
C SER A 65 7.35 5.96 -2.26
N VAL A 66 6.31 6.56 -1.68
CA VAL A 66 5.72 6.12 -0.40
C VAL A 66 4.95 4.82 -0.54
N VAL A 67 4.35 4.55 -1.70
CA VAL A 67 3.67 3.27 -1.98
C VAL A 67 4.67 2.13 -1.83
N GLU A 68 5.82 2.25 -2.49
CA GLU A 68 6.86 1.23 -2.49
C GLU A 68 7.50 1.08 -1.10
N GLN A 69 7.76 2.19 -0.39
CA GLN A 69 8.23 2.15 0.98
C GLN A 69 7.24 1.45 1.92
N SER A 70 5.95 1.73 1.79
CA SER A 70 4.91 1.09 2.60
C SER A 70 4.83 -0.41 2.32
N ALA A 71 4.95 -0.81 1.06
CA ALA A 71 5.00 -2.21 0.64
C ALA A 71 6.20 -2.94 1.24
N GLN A 72 7.38 -2.32 1.15
CA GLN A 72 8.61 -2.83 1.75
C GLN A 72 8.47 -2.99 3.27
N ARG A 73 7.86 -2.03 3.97
CA ARG A 73 7.62 -2.12 5.42
C ARG A 73 6.69 -3.26 5.81
N LEU A 74 5.58 -3.45 5.10
CA LEU A 74 4.68 -4.58 5.32
C LEU A 74 5.37 -5.93 5.06
N TRP A 75 6.21 -5.98 4.03
CA TRP A 75 7.02 -7.15 3.73
C TRP A 75 8.02 -7.47 4.85
N GLU A 76 8.79 -6.48 5.29
CA GLU A 76 9.75 -6.60 6.40
C GLU A 76 9.07 -7.06 7.70
N LEU A 77 7.88 -6.52 7.99
CA LEU A 77 7.08 -6.92 9.15
C LEU A 77 6.67 -8.40 9.08
N GLY A 78 6.27 -8.86 7.88
CA GLY A 78 5.97 -10.26 7.61
C GLY A 78 7.18 -11.16 7.81
N GLU A 79 8.32 -10.80 7.21
CA GLU A 79 9.58 -11.56 7.33
C GLU A 79 10.06 -11.63 8.78
N PHE A 80 10.03 -10.51 9.50
CA PHE A 80 10.41 -10.45 10.91
C PHE A 80 9.51 -11.35 11.78
N SER A 81 8.20 -11.34 11.54
CA SER A 81 7.26 -12.19 12.27
C SER A 81 7.51 -13.68 11.96
N ALA A 82 7.76 -14.01 10.70
CA ALA A 82 8.04 -15.38 10.26
C ALA A 82 9.34 -15.92 10.87
N GLN A 83 10.40 -15.11 10.90
CA GLN A 83 11.70 -15.48 11.50
C GLN A 83 11.60 -15.78 13.00
N ARG A 84 10.64 -15.15 13.70
CA ARG A 84 10.37 -15.40 15.11
C ARG A 84 9.41 -16.56 15.38
N GLY A 85 8.96 -17.25 14.33
CA GLY A 85 7.98 -18.33 14.41
C GLY A 85 6.53 -17.84 14.61
N ASP A 86 6.27 -16.54 14.57
CA ASP A 86 4.92 -15.98 14.64
C ASP A 86 4.27 -15.98 13.24
N PHE A 87 3.98 -17.20 12.77
CA PHE A 87 3.35 -17.42 11.47
C PHE A 87 1.97 -16.75 11.32
N PRO A 88 1.11 -16.69 12.37
CA PRO A 88 -0.14 -15.94 12.28
C PRO A 88 0.09 -14.45 11.93
N ARG A 89 1.01 -13.76 12.63
CA ARG A 89 1.31 -12.35 12.31
C ARG A 89 1.97 -12.18 10.94
N ALA A 90 2.87 -13.09 10.58
CA ALA A 90 3.49 -13.07 9.25
C ALA A 90 2.44 -13.18 8.13
N LEU A 91 1.49 -14.12 8.28
CA LEU A 91 0.39 -14.31 7.33
C LEU A 91 -0.51 -13.08 7.25
N ILE A 92 -0.79 -12.41 8.38
CA ILE A 92 -1.55 -11.15 8.39
C ILE A 92 -0.82 -10.09 7.56
N ALA A 93 0.48 -9.88 7.80
CA ALA A 93 1.27 -8.87 7.09
C ALA A 93 1.33 -9.12 5.57
N TYR A 94 1.60 -10.36 5.13
CA TYR A 94 1.63 -10.65 3.69
C TYR A 94 0.26 -10.55 3.03
N ARG A 95 -0.82 -10.98 3.72
CA ARG A 95 -2.18 -10.88 3.18
C ARG A 95 -2.60 -9.43 3.05
N SER A 96 -2.29 -8.62 4.05
CA SER A 96 -2.48 -7.17 4.08
C SER A 96 -1.78 -6.47 2.91
N LEU A 97 -0.49 -6.76 2.71
CA LEU A 97 0.29 -6.21 1.60
C LEU A 97 -0.35 -6.57 0.25
N ARG A 98 -0.66 -7.85 0.05
CA ARG A 98 -1.30 -8.35 -1.16
C ARG A 98 -2.66 -7.70 -1.38
N SER A 99 -3.52 -7.66 -0.36
CA SER A 99 -4.87 -7.09 -0.47
C SER A 99 -4.81 -5.58 -0.74
N SER A 100 -3.82 -4.88 -0.20
CA SER A 100 -3.66 -3.45 -0.43
C SER A 100 -3.44 -3.15 -1.91
N PHE A 101 -2.63 -3.93 -2.61
CA PHE A 101 -2.43 -3.79 -4.05
C PHE A 101 -3.63 -4.27 -4.88
N TYR A 102 -4.38 -5.27 -4.42
CA TYR A 102 -5.65 -5.59 -5.05
C TYR A 102 -6.68 -4.47 -4.91
N ALA A 103 -6.71 -3.76 -3.79
CA ALA A 103 -7.67 -2.69 -3.54
C ALA A 103 -7.47 -1.44 -4.42
N VAL A 104 -6.27 -1.25 -4.96
CA VAL A 104 -5.92 -0.13 -5.85
C VAL A 104 -5.79 -0.54 -7.32
N ASN A 105 -6.36 -1.70 -7.69
CA ASN A 105 -6.42 -2.11 -9.09
C ASN A 105 -7.33 -1.17 -9.90
N GLY A 106 -7.11 -1.11 -11.22
CA GLY A 106 -7.90 -0.30 -12.12
C GLY A 106 -7.54 -0.57 -13.57
N LEU A 107 -7.07 0.46 -14.28
CA LEU A 107 -6.61 0.31 -15.67
C LEU A 107 -5.35 -0.55 -15.82
N TYR A 108 -4.56 -0.67 -14.75
CA TYR A 108 -3.43 -1.59 -14.63
C TYR A 108 -3.37 -2.15 -13.20
N GLN A 109 -2.54 -3.17 -13.00
CA GLN A 109 -2.31 -3.76 -11.68
C GLN A 109 -1.00 -3.23 -11.09
N PRO A 110 -1.04 -2.26 -10.14
CA PRO A 110 0.16 -1.88 -9.41
C PRO A 110 0.61 -3.02 -8.49
N GLY A 111 1.92 -3.08 -8.21
CA GLY A 111 2.49 -4.00 -7.22
C GLY A 111 2.45 -5.48 -7.60
N GLU A 112 2.40 -5.84 -8.89
CA GLU A 112 2.34 -7.24 -9.34
C GLU A 112 3.47 -8.10 -8.76
N GLU A 113 4.69 -7.55 -8.66
CA GLU A 113 5.82 -8.24 -8.03
C GLU A 113 5.58 -8.52 -6.54
N TRP A 114 5.03 -7.55 -5.81
CA TRP A 114 4.67 -7.71 -4.41
C TRP A 114 3.60 -8.78 -4.22
N ILE A 115 2.57 -8.78 -5.07
CA ILE A 115 1.50 -9.79 -5.04
C ILE A 115 2.10 -11.20 -5.21
N LYS A 116 2.95 -11.40 -6.22
CA LYS A 116 3.62 -12.69 -6.48
C LYS A 116 4.49 -13.14 -5.30
N LYS A 117 5.27 -12.23 -4.72
CA LYS A 117 6.11 -12.49 -3.53
C LYS A 117 5.24 -12.91 -2.34
N CYS A 118 4.16 -12.19 -2.06
CA CYS A 118 3.22 -12.51 -0.99
C CYS A 118 2.55 -13.85 -1.18
N ASP A 119 2.08 -14.17 -2.40
CA ASP A 119 1.43 -15.45 -2.69
C ASP A 119 2.38 -16.63 -2.43
N ALA A 120 3.64 -16.52 -2.87
CA ALA A 120 4.66 -17.53 -2.62
C ALA A 120 4.91 -17.73 -1.11
N ARG A 121 5.06 -16.63 -0.35
CA ARG A 121 5.32 -16.70 1.11
C ARG A 121 4.12 -17.22 1.89
N ILE A 122 2.90 -16.79 1.56
CA ILE A 122 1.68 -17.29 2.18
C ILE A 122 1.56 -18.80 1.94
N ALA A 123 1.75 -19.27 0.71
CA ALA A 123 1.70 -20.69 0.38
C ALA A 123 2.76 -21.50 1.15
N GLN A 124 3.98 -20.96 1.29
CA GLN A 124 5.04 -21.58 2.08
C GLN A 124 4.69 -21.67 3.56
N LEU A 125 4.24 -20.57 4.17
CA LEU A 125 3.90 -20.53 5.59
C LEU A 125 2.70 -21.41 5.94
N LEU A 126 1.70 -21.52 5.05
CA LEU A 126 0.57 -22.44 5.27
C LEU A 126 1.00 -23.90 5.31
N LYS A 127 2.05 -24.28 4.55
CA LYS A 127 2.64 -25.64 4.63
C LYS A 127 3.42 -25.85 5.94
N GLN A 128 4.07 -24.82 6.45
CA GLN A 128 4.88 -24.88 7.68
C GLN A 128 4.04 -24.77 8.96
N GLY A 129 2.91 -24.05 8.90
CA GLY A 129 1.95 -23.91 10.00
C GLY A 129 0.81 -24.93 9.97
N ALA A 130 0.74 -25.80 8.96
CA ALA A 130 -0.17 -26.95 8.99
C ALA A 130 0.28 -27.88 10.13
N PRO A 131 -0.57 -28.19 11.12
CA PRO A 131 -0.21 -29.18 12.12
C PRO A 131 0.12 -30.50 11.42
N ALA A 132 1.13 -31.22 11.92
CA ALA A 132 1.58 -32.52 11.43
C ALA A 132 0.55 -33.67 11.65
N GLY A 133 -0.75 -33.37 11.62
CA GLY A 133 -1.84 -34.33 11.73
C GLY A 133 -3.13 -33.68 11.24
N GLY A 134 -3.69 -34.20 10.14
CA GLY A 134 -4.88 -33.59 9.56
C GLY A 134 -5.54 -34.25 8.35
N ARG A 135 -5.17 -35.47 7.98
CA ARG A 135 -6.01 -36.59 7.48
C ARG A 135 -5.15 -37.66 6.83
#